data_AF-A0A8S3I2Z1-F1
#
_entry.id   AF-A0A8S3I2Z1-F1
#
_cell.length_a   1.000
_cell.length_b   1.000
_cell.length_c   1.000
_cell.angle_alpha   90.00
_cell.angle_beta   90.00
_cell.angle_gamma   90.00
#
_symmetry.space_group_name_H-M   'P 1'
#
loop_
_entity.id
_entity.type
_entity.pdbx_description
1 polymer ?
#
loop_
_entity_poly.entity_id
_entity_poly.type
_entity_poly.pdbx_seq_one_letter_code
_entity_poly.pdbx_strand_id
1 'polypeptide(L)'
;MQDGIGNLFLGFIRGWKLLLVIISFSSVIFIPKGSFIQSFWYGKKLILEDNHNIGGVLTVFIFISYGILSLVQASPSFQALYEARVAAYGIWQIIDQ
;
A
#
# COMPACT_ATOMS: atom_id res chain seq x y z
N MET A 1 43.53 10.58 -15.96
CA MET A 1 42.49 9.81 -16.70
C MET A 1 42.05 8.54 -15.97
N GLN A 2 42.57 8.23 -14.77
CA GLN A 2 42.30 6.97 -14.05
C GLN A 2 41.21 7.10 -12.97
N ASP A 3 40.69 8.31 -12.77
CA ASP A 3 39.77 8.66 -11.66
C ASP A 3 38.29 8.41 -12.00
N GLY A 4 37.95 8.35 -13.29
CA GLY A 4 36.57 8.12 -13.75
C GLY A 4 36.10 6.67 -13.58
N ILE A 5 37.00 5.71 -13.79
CA ILE A 5 36.69 4.28 -13.68
C ILE A 5 36.51 3.89 -12.21
N GLY A 6 37.36 4.39 -11.31
CA GLY A 6 37.25 4.14 -9.86
C GLY A 6 35.95 4.68 -9.24
N ASN A 7 35.54 5.89 -9.64
CA ASN A 7 34.28 6.49 -9.18
C ASN A 7 33.04 5.72 -9.68
N LEU A 8 33.10 5.13 -10.88
CA LEU A 8 32.03 4.28 -11.41
C LEU A 8 31.87 2.99 -10.58
N PHE A 9 32.99 2.35 -10.23
CA PHE A 9 32.99 1.15 -9.39
C PHE A 9 32.51 1.45 -7.97
N LEU A 10 32.94 2.57 -7.37
CA LEU A 10 32.45 3.01 -6.06
C LEU A 10 30.96 3.36 -6.08
N GLY A 11 30.48 3.97 -7.17
CA GLY A 11 29.07 4.25 -7.41
C GLY A 11 28.22 2.98 -7.49
N PHE A 12 28.72 1.94 -8.16
CA PHE A 12 28.04 0.64 -8.29
C PHE A 12 27.95 -0.10 -6.94
N ILE A 13 29.05 -0.13 -6.17
CA ILE A 13 29.10 -0.78 -4.86
C ILE A 13 28.18 -0.09 -3.85
N ARG A 14 28.13 1.25 -3.84
CA ARG A 14 27.24 2.01 -2.95
C ARG A 14 25.78 1.97 -3.43
N GLY A 15 25.53 1.86 -4.73
CA GLY A 15 24.21 1.84 -5.34
C GLY A 15 23.44 0.51 -5.21
N TRP A 16 24.11 -0.59 -4.87
CA TRP A 16 23.46 -1.91 -4.77
C TRP A 16 22.29 -1.96 -3.78
N LYS A 17 22.38 -1.23 -2.66
CA LYS A 17 21.27 -1.14 -1.68
C LYS A 17 20.02 -0.48 -2.27
N LEU A 18 20.16 0.45 -3.21
CA LEU A 18 19.04 1.08 -3.91
C LEU A 18 18.35 0.09 -4.87
N LEU A 19 19.10 -0.76 -5.57
CA LEU A 19 18.52 -1.77 -6.46
C LEU A 19 17.64 -2.78 -5.69
N LEU A 20 18.07 -3.20 -4.50
CA LEU A 20 17.28 -4.10 -3.63
C LEU A 20 15.96 -3.45 -3.17
N VAL A 21 15.96 -2.14 -2.93
CA VAL A 21 14.76 -1.38 -2.56
C VAL A 21 13.80 -1.26 -3.75
N ILE A 22 14.31 -0.98 -4.95
CA ILE A 22 13.50 -0.83 -6.16
C ILE A 22 12.82 -2.17 -6.53
N ILE A 23 13.52 -3.30 -6.38
CA ILE A 23 12.96 -4.62 -6.63
C ILE A 23 11.81 -4.93 -5.65
N SER A 24 11.95 -4.55 -4.38
CA SER A 24 10.90 -4.74 -3.36
C SER A 24 9.65 -3.90 -3.66
N PHE A 25 9.82 -2.63 -4.05
CA PHE A 25 8.70 -1.74 -4.39
C PHE A 25 7.94 -2.19 -5.65
N SER A 26 8.62 -2.83 -6.61
CA SER A 26 8.01 -3.30 -7.86
C SER A 26 6.95 -4.38 -7.63
N SER A 27 7.21 -5.32 -6.70
CA SER A 27 6.30 -6.45 -6.42
C SER A 27 4.93 -5.99 -5.88
N VAL A 28 4.92 -4.93 -5.08
CA VAL A 28 3.71 -4.40 -4.43
C VAL A 28 2.70 -3.83 -5.44
N ILE A 29 3.17 -3.34 -6.59
CA ILE A 29 2.33 -2.69 -7.61
C ILE A 29 1.67 -3.73 -8.55
N PHE A 30 2.19 -4.96 -8.61
CA PHE A 30 1.74 -5.99 -9.55
C PHE A 30 0.44 -6.68 -9.09
N ILE A 31 0.33 -7.03 -7.81
CA ILE A 31 -0.78 -7.81 -7.22
C ILE A 31 -2.15 -7.10 -7.34
N PRO A 32 -2.27 -5.78 -7.10
CA PRO A 32 -3.57 -5.10 -7.16
C PRO A 32 -4.20 -5.15 -8.55
N LYS A 33 -3.39 -5.07 -9.62
CA LYS A 33 -3.88 -5.00 -11.01
C LYS A 33 -4.69 -6.24 -11.41
N GLY A 34 -4.32 -7.42 -10.91
CA GLY A 34 -5.07 -8.66 -11.14
C GLY A 34 -6.43 -8.67 -10.43
N SER A 35 -6.49 -8.09 -9.23
CA SER A 35 -7.71 -8.05 -8.41
C SER A 35 -8.79 -7.15 -9.02
N PHE A 36 -8.40 -6.05 -9.67
CA PHE A 36 -9.36 -5.18 -10.38
C PHE A 36 -10.09 -5.92 -11.51
N ILE A 37 -9.39 -6.74 -12.28
CA ILE A 37 -9.98 -7.54 -13.37
C ILE A 37 -10.95 -8.59 -12.81
N GLN A 38 -10.58 -9.21 -11.68
CA GLN A 38 -11.41 -10.21 -11.01
C GLN A 38 -12.72 -9.63 -10.46
N SER A 39 -12.69 -8.41 -9.89
CA SER A 39 -13.90 -7.73 -9.41
C SER A 39 -14.91 -7.44 -10.53
N PHE A 40 -14.43 -7.05 -11.72
CA PHE A 40 -15.30 -6.83 -12.87
C PHE A 40 -15.85 -8.13 -13.47
N TRP A 41 -15.06 -9.21 -13.47
CA TRP A 41 -15.54 -10.52 -13.91
C TRP A 41 -16.66 -11.04 -13.00
N TYR A 42 -16.47 -10.96 -11.68
CA TYR A 42 -17.49 -11.35 -10.72
C TYR A 42 -18.73 -10.43 -10.78
N GLY A 43 -18.54 -9.12 -10.96
CA GLY A 43 -19.65 -8.18 -11.16
C GLY A 43 -20.48 -8.49 -12.41
N LYS A 44 -19.83 -8.84 -13.53
CA LYS A 44 -20.54 -9.29 -14.75
C LYS A 44 -21.28 -10.60 -14.53
N LYS A 45 -20.70 -11.55 -13.79
CA LYS A 45 -21.36 -12.81 -13.44
C LYS A 45 -22.63 -12.56 -12.61
N LEU A 46 -22.57 -11.65 -11.65
CA LEU A 46 -23.72 -11.28 -10.79
C LEU A 46 -24.89 -10.66 -11.58
N ILE A 47 -24.58 -9.88 -12.62
CA ILE A 47 -25.59 -9.28 -13.50
C ILE A 47 -26.27 -10.35 -14.38
N LEU A 48 -25.49 -11.34 -14.86
CA LEU A 48 -25.97 -12.37 -15.79
C LEU A 48 -26.75 -13.50 -15.08
N GLU A 49 -26.33 -13.91 -13.89
CA GLU A 49 -26.92 -15.05 -13.18
C GLU A 49 -28.08 -14.65 -12.28
N ASP A 50 -28.06 -13.44 -11.72
CA ASP A 50 -28.93 -13.07 -10.59
C ASP A 50 -29.85 -11.87 -10.92
N ASN A 51 -29.97 -11.51 -12.21
CA ASN A 51 -30.81 -10.41 -12.75
C ASN A 51 -30.64 -9.06 -12.02
N HIS A 52 -29.49 -8.83 -11.40
CA HIS A 52 -29.22 -7.58 -10.69
C HIS A 52 -29.07 -6.42 -11.68
N ASN A 53 -29.66 -5.27 -11.34
CA ASN A 53 -29.54 -4.06 -12.14
C ASN A 53 -28.06 -3.61 -12.22
N ILE A 54 -27.59 -3.36 -13.44
CA ILE A 54 -26.22 -2.91 -13.72
C ILE A 54 -25.84 -1.66 -12.92
N GLY A 55 -26.82 -0.77 -12.68
CA GLY A 55 -26.64 0.43 -11.87
C GLY A 55 -26.32 0.10 -10.41
N GLY A 56 -27.01 -0.88 -9.82
CA GLY A 56 -26.78 -1.28 -8.42
C GLY A 56 -25.40 -1.86 -8.18
N VAL A 57 -24.95 -2.75 -9.08
CA VAL A 57 -23.60 -3.34 -9.01
C VAL A 57 -22.52 -2.28 -9.17
N LEU A 58 -22.69 -1.33 -10.09
CA LEU A 58 -21.75 -0.22 -10.28
C LEU A 58 -21.71 0.73 -9.08
N THR A 59 -22.88 1.04 -8.50
CA THR A 59 -22.97 1.86 -7.29
C THR A 59 -22.23 1.22 -6.12
N VAL A 60 -22.43 -0.08 -5.89
CA VAL A 60 -21.70 -0.82 -4.84
C VAL A 60 -20.20 -0.81 -5.09
N PHE A 61 -19.76 -1.01 -6.34
CA PHE A 61 -18.34 -0.95 -6.71
C PHE A 61 -17.72 0.43 -6.41
N ILE A 62 -18.43 1.51 -6.74
CA ILE A 62 -17.98 2.88 -6.48
C ILE A 62 -17.90 3.15 -4.97
N PHE A 63 -18.93 2.78 -4.20
CA PHE A 63 -18.92 2.94 -2.73
C PHE A 63 -17.77 2.19 -2.06
N ILE A 64 -17.52 0.93 -2.44
CA ILE A 64 -16.41 0.15 -1.88
C ILE A 64 -15.07 0.80 -2.24
N SER A 65 -14.92 1.27 -3.49
CA SER A 65 -13.69 1.95 -3.93
C SER A 65 -13.41 3.21 -3.10
N TYR A 66 -14.42 4.06 -2.89
CA TYR A 66 -14.29 5.24 -2.02
C TYR A 66 -14.05 4.87 -0.55
N GLY A 67 -14.63 3.76 -0.07
CA GLY A 67 -14.39 3.25 1.29
C GLY A 67 -12.92 2.87 1.52
N ILE A 68 -12.30 2.18 0.56
CA ILE A 68 -10.88 1.83 0.62
C ILE A 68 -10.02 3.09 0.60
N LEU A 69 -10.33 4.06 -0.27
CA LEU A 69 -9.59 5.32 -0.33
C LEU A 69 -9.66 6.10 1.00
N SER A 70 -10.83 6.13 1.64
CA SER A 70 -11.00 6.73 2.97
C SER A 70 -10.15 6.03 4.02
N LEU A 71 -10.07 4.70 3.99
CA LEU A 71 -9.25 3.92 4.91
C LEU A 71 -7.76 4.19 4.73
N VAL A 72 -7.29 4.26 3.48
CA VAL A 72 -5.88 4.58 3.18
C VAL A 72 -5.52 5.98 3.69
N GLN A 73 -6.40 6.95 3.50
CA GLN A 73 -6.21 8.32 3.98
C GLN A 73 -6.28 8.44 5.51
N ALA A 74 -6.89 7.48 6.21
CA ALA A 74 -6.92 7.42 7.67
C ALA A 74 -5.63 6.87 8.31
N SER A 75 -4.70 6.32 7.51
CA SER A 75 -3.39 5.82 7.96
C SER A 75 -2.63 6.76 8.92
N PRO A 76 -2.43 8.06 8.62
CA PRO A 76 -1.73 8.98 9.54
C PRO A 76 -2.41 9.11 10.91
N SER A 77 -3.74 8.98 10.98
CA SER A 77 -4.47 9.02 12.25
C SER A 77 -4.15 7.80 13.12
N PHE A 78 -4.01 6.61 12.52
CA PHE A 78 -3.58 5.42 13.25
C PHE A 78 -2.14 5.51 13.74
N GLN A 79 -1.26 6.15 12.96
CA GLN A 79 0.13 6.35 13.35
C GLN A 79 0.24 7.28 14.57
N ALA A 80 -0.50 8.39 14.59
CA ALA A 80 -0.53 9.30 15.75
C ALA A 80 -1.03 8.60 17.03
N LEU A 81 -2.01 7.70 16.91
CA LEU A 81 -2.49 6.90 18.05
C LEU A 81 -1.42 5.92 18.55
N TYR A 82 -0.68 5.29 17.64
CA TYR A 82 0.43 4.41 18.01
C TYR A 82 1.53 5.18 18.75
N GLU A 83 1.94 6.34 18.22
CA GLU A 83 2.95 7.19 18.84
C GLU A 83 2.52 7.67 20.23
N ALA A 84 1.25 8.07 20.40
CA ALA A 84 0.70 8.45 21.69
C ALA A 84 0.74 7.28 22.71
N ARG A 85 0.42 6.05 22.27
CA ARG A 85 0.49 4.86 23.14
C ARG A 85 1.91 4.55 23.58
N VAL A 86 2.88 4.63 22.65
CA VAL A 86 4.30 4.39 22.96
C VAL A 86 4.84 5.45 23.92
N ALA A 87 4.47 6.72 23.74
CA ALA A 87 4.86 7.80 24.64
C ALA A 87 4.23 7.65 26.04
N ALA A 88 2.95 7.29 26.12
CA ALA A 88 2.27 7.06 27.40
C ALA A 88 2.87 5.88 28.17
N TYR A 89 3.29 4.82 27.49
CA TYR A 89 3.96 3.68 28.13
C TYR A 89 5.22 4.11 28.89
N GLY A 90 6.03 5.01 28.31
CA GLY A 90 7.22 5.55 28.98
C GLY A 90 6.88 6.34 30.26
N ILE A 91 5.78 7.08 30.26
CA ILE A 91 5.34 7.86 31.44
C ILE A 91 4.80 6.93 32.53
N TRP A 92 3.98 5.95 32.17
CA TRP A 92 3.41 4.99 33.13
C TRP A 92 4.49 4.15 33.82
N GLN A 93 5.57 3.77 33.11
CA GLN A 93 6.69 3.06 33.72
C GLN A 93 7.42 3.87 34.80
N ILE A 94 7.45 5.20 34.70
CA ILE A 94 8.05 6.08 35.71
C ILE A 94 7.12 6.24 36.91
N ILE A 95 5.81 6.23 36.69
CA ILE A 95 4.80 6.38 37.75
C ILE A 95 4.71 5.11 38.62
N ASP A 96 4.85 3.93 38.02
CA ASP A 96 4.83 2.64 38.72
C ASP A 96 6.18 2.27 39.38
N GLN A 97 7.18 3.15 39.27
CA GLN A 97 8.51 2.99 39.88
C GLN A 97 8.58 3.62 41.28
#